data_AF-A0A7V7BAS3-F1
#
_entry.id   AF-A0A7V7BAS3-F1
#
_cell.length_a   1.000
_cell.length_b   1.000
_cell.length_c   1.000
_cell.angle_alpha   90.00
_cell.angle_beta   90.00
_cell.angle_gamma   90.00
#
_symmetry.space_group_name_H-M   'P 1'
#
loop_
_entity.id
_entity.type
_entity.pdbx_description
1 polymer ?
#
loop_
_entity_poly.entity_id
_entity_poly.type
_entity_poly.pdbx_seq_one_letter_code
_entity_poly.pdbx_strand_id
1 'polypeptide(L)'
;MRKKTKLKELIHKAQSGDKDALNQLIERFKPLINKYANRLGNEDVSSEIIEWLINATMSYKEKESCVKEDFEKFVNNNNDV
;
A
#
# COMPACT_ATOMS: atom_id res chain seq x y z
N MET A 1 14.10 2.22 -20.38
CA MET A 1 13.14 2.69 -19.35
C MET A 1 13.30 1.84 -18.09
N ARG A 2 13.60 2.42 -16.93
CA ARG A 2 13.60 1.67 -15.65
C ARG A 2 12.17 1.23 -15.37
N LYS A 3 11.91 -0.09 -15.28
CA LYS A 3 10.59 -0.60 -14.86
C LYS A 3 10.31 -0.05 -13.46
N LYS A 4 9.23 0.72 -13.31
CA LYS A 4 8.76 1.14 -11.98
C LYS A 4 8.31 -0.12 -11.24
N THR A 5 8.98 -0.46 -10.15
CA THR A 5 8.57 -1.54 -9.23
C THR A 5 7.12 -1.30 -8.81
N LYS A 6 6.27 -2.34 -8.88
CA LYS A 6 4.86 -2.20 -8.52
C LYS A 6 4.76 -1.86 -7.03
N LEU A 7 3.73 -1.10 -6.66
CA LEU A 7 3.51 -0.72 -5.25
C LEU A 7 3.42 -1.97 -4.36
N LYS A 8 2.72 -3.00 -4.83
CA LYS A 8 2.62 -4.29 -4.16
C LYS A 8 3.99 -4.91 -3.87
N GLU A 9 4.88 -4.94 -4.86
CA GLU A 9 6.23 -5.52 -4.68
C GLU A 9 7.06 -4.73 -3.68
N LEU A 10 6.94 -3.39 -3.67
CA LEU A 10 7.60 -2.55 -2.67
C LEU A 10 7.08 -2.82 -1.26
N ILE A 11 5.76 -3.01 -1.08
CA ILE A 11 5.16 -3.34 0.21
C ILE A 11 5.72 -4.67 0.72
N HIS A 12 5.75 -5.72 -0.11
CA HIS A 12 6.27 -7.03 0.28
C HIS A 12 7.76 -6.96 0.66
N LYS A 13 8.56 -6.24 -0.14
CA LYS A 13 9.99 -6.05 0.16
C LYS A 13 10.20 -5.28 1.46
N ALA A 14 9.45 -4.19 1.67
CA ALA A 14 9.52 -3.41 2.90
C ALA A 14 9.13 -4.26 4.13
N GLN A 15 8.09 -5.10 4.02
CA GLN A 15 7.69 -6.06 5.05
C GLN A 15 8.78 -7.10 5.36
N SER A 16 9.59 -7.49 4.36
CA SER A 16 10.74 -8.38 4.57
C SER A 16 11.98 -7.69 5.18
N GLY A 17 11.90 -6.40 5.51
CA GLY A 17 13.00 -5.64 6.11
C GLY A 17 13.89 -4.89 5.10
N ASP A 18 13.50 -4.82 3.82
CA ASP A 18 14.21 -4.03 2.81
C ASP A 18 13.99 -2.53 3.05
N LYS A 19 15.01 -1.88 3.63
CA LYS A 19 15.01 -0.44 3.93
C LYS A 19 14.96 0.42 2.66
N ASP A 20 15.54 -0.05 1.56
CA ASP A 20 15.50 0.68 0.28
C ASP A 20 14.07 0.67 -0.29
N ALA A 21 13.38 -0.47 -0.21
CA ALA A 21 11.99 -0.57 -0.61
C ALA A 21 11.08 0.35 0.23
N LEU A 22 11.31 0.44 1.54
CA LEU A 22 10.57 1.34 2.43
C LEU A 22 10.83 2.82 2.07
N ASN A 23 12.09 3.20 1.85
CA ASN A 23 12.45 4.55 1.43
C ASN A 23 11.83 4.92 0.08
N GLN A 24 11.81 4.00 -0.89
CA GLN A 24 11.11 4.19 -2.16
C GLN A 24 9.61 4.38 -1.98
N LEU A 25 9.00 3.74 -0.98
CA LEU A 25 7.60 3.93 -0.64
C LEU A 25 7.38 5.36 -0.11
N ILE A 26 8.16 5.77 0.89
CA ILE A 26 8.09 7.10 1.50
C ILE A 26 8.28 8.20 0.44
N GLU A 27 9.30 8.08 -0.42
CA GLU A 27 9.55 9.06 -1.49
C GLU A 27 8.39 9.15 -2.49
N ARG A 28 7.69 8.05 -2.78
CA ARG A 28 6.48 8.09 -3.63
C ARG A 28 5.32 8.82 -2.97
N PHE A 29 5.20 8.73 -1.65
CA PHE A 29 4.15 9.40 -0.88
C PHE A 29 4.53 10.80 -0.41
N LYS A 30 5.80 11.22 -0.53
CA LYS A 30 6.29 12.54 -0.14
C LYS A 30 5.46 13.72 -0.67
N PRO A 31 4.99 13.73 -1.94
CA PRO A 31 4.12 14.82 -2.41
C PRO A 31 2.78 14.89 -1.65
N LEU A 32 2.23 13.75 -1.26
CA LEU A 32 1.01 13.66 -0.44
C LEU A 32 1.30 14.09 1.00
N ILE A 33 2.38 13.58 1.60
CA ILE A 33 2.82 13.96 2.95
C ILE A 33 2.98 15.48 3.04
N ASN A 34 3.73 16.09 2.12
CA ASN A 34 3.94 17.53 2.08
C ASN A 34 2.62 18.30 1.87
N LYS A 35 1.69 17.79 1.06
CA LYS A 35 0.38 18.42 0.85
C LYS A 35 -0.42 18.50 2.15
N TYR A 36 -0.43 17.44 2.95
CA TYR A 36 -1.15 17.41 4.22
C TYR A 36 -0.43 18.17 5.32
N ALA A 37 0.90 18.05 5.41
CA ALA A 37 1.72 18.81 6.35
C ALA A 37 1.57 20.32 6.13
N ASN A 38 1.66 20.80 4.87
CA ASN A 38 1.46 22.22 4.55
C ASN A 38 0.05 22.72 4.88
N ARG A 39 -0.97 21.86 4.80
CA ARG A 39 -2.34 22.22 5.16
C ARG A 39 -2.53 22.33 6.67
N LEU A 40 -1.81 21.54 7.44
CA LEU A 40 -1.88 21.49 8.90
C LEU A 40 -0.85 22.39 9.58
N GLY A 41 0.10 22.93 8.81
CA GLY A 41 1.00 24.01 9.21
C GLY A 41 2.14 23.58 10.13
N ASN A 42 2.50 22.29 10.19
CA ASN A 42 3.49 21.81 11.15
C ASN A 42 4.38 20.70 10.59
N GLU A 43 5.69 20.76 10.91
CA GLU A 43 6.67 19.75 10.48
C GLU A 43 6.45 18.41 11.20
N ASP A 44 5.98 18.44 12.45
CA ASP A 44 5.66 17.25 13.26
C ASP A 44 4.65 16.32 12.56
N VAL A 45 3.68 16.91 11.85
CA VAL A 45 2.65 16.18 11.11
C VAL A 45 3.27 15.33 9.99
N SER A 46 4.39 15.75 9.40
CA SER A 46 5.06 14.94 8.38
C SER A 46 5.59 13.64 8.96
N SER A 47 6.19 13.70 10.15
CA SER A 47 6.71 12.54 10.87
C SER A 47 5.59 11.59 11.28
N GLU A 48 4.47 12.11 11.77
CA GLU A 48 3.29 11.30 12.12
C GLU A 48 2.69 10.58 10.90
N ILE A 49 2.60 11.25 9.75
CA ILE A 49 2.09 10.63 8.51
C ILE A 49 3.06 9.54 8.03
N ILE A 50 4.37 9.77 8.13
CA ILE A 50 5.39 8.77 7.76
C ILE A 50 5.29 7.55 8.69
N GLU A 51 5.16 7.76 10.00
CA GLU A 51 4.99 6.67 10.96
C GLU A 51 3.72 5.86 10.66
N TRP A 52 2.60 6.55 10.41
CA TRP A 52 1.36 5.91 10.00
C TRP A 52 1.53 5.09 8.71
N LEU A 53 2.25 5.63 7.72
CA LEU A 53 2.52 4.94 6.45
C LEU A 53 3.36 3.67 6.66
N ILE A 54 4.38 3.72 7.52
CA ILE A 54 5.20 2.57 7.88
C ILE A 54 4.32 1.51 8.55
N ASN A 55 3.52 1.90 9.54
CA ASN A 55 2.64 0.97 10.25
C ASN A 55 1.57 0.35 9.33
N ALA A 56 0.99 1.15 8.43
CA ALA A 56 0.05 0.68 7.42
C ALA A 56 0.71 -0.30 6.44
N THR A 57 1.96 -0.06 6.06
CA THR A 57 2.74 -0.97 5.21
C THR A 57 3.00 -2.29 5.92
N MET A 58 3.37 -2.27 7.20
CA MET A 58 3.61 -3.49 7.99
C MET A 58 2.32 -4.27 8.27
N SER A 59 1.20 -3.56 8.47
CA SER A 59 -0.11 -4.15 8.73
C SER A 59 -0.84 -4.60 7.45
N TYR A 60 -0.33 -4.25 6.28
CA TYR A 60 -0.95 -4.59 5.00
C TYR A 60 -0.96 -6.10 4.80
N LYS A 61 -2.13 -6.70 4.95
CA LYS A 61 -2.39 -8.07 4.51
C LYS A 61 -3.05 -7.98 3.16
N GLU A 62 -2.45 -8.61 2.16
CA GLU A 62 -3.13 -8.78 0.89
C GLU A 62 -4.45 -9.50 1.16
N LYS A 63 -5.56 -8.93 0.71
CA LYS A 63 -6.79 -9.70 0.59
C LYS A 63 -6.46 -10.75 -0.46
N GLU A 64 -6.27 -12.01 -0.04
CA GLU A 64 -6.19 -13.13 -0.96
C GLU A 64 -7.28 -12.93 -1.99
N SER A 65 -6.93 -13.10 -3.27
CA SER A 65 -7.80 -12.80 -4.40
C SER A 65 -9.04 -13.70 -4.38
N CYS A 66 -10.00 -13.35 -3.53
CA CYS A 66 -11.32 -13.95 -3.43
C CYS A 66 -12.16 -13.59 -4.65
N VAL A 67 -11.71 -12.66 -5.49
CA VAL A 67 -12.50 -12.19 -6.65
C VAL A 67 -12.74 -13.31 -7.67
N LYS A 68 -11.79 -14.23 -7.87
CA LYS A 68 -11.98 -15.34 -8.81
C LYS A 68 -12.83 -16.46 -8.22
N GLU A 69 -12.50 -16.91 -7.02
CA GLU A 69 -13.23 -18.01 -6.36
C GLU A 69 -14.66 -17.61 -5.95
N ASP A 70 -14.87 -16.37 -5.49
CA ASP A 70 -16.22 -15.87 -5.17
C ASP A 70 -17.05 -15.69 -6.43
N PHE A 71 -16.44 -15.27 -7.54
CA PHE A 71 -17.13 -15.15 -8.83
C PHE A 71 -17.48 -16.53 -9.40
N GLU A 72 -16.56 -17.49 -9.33
CA GLU A 72 -16.82 -18.87 -9.76
C GLU A 72 -17.91 -19.54 -8.91
N LYS A 73 -17.90 -19.33 -7.58
CA LYS A 73 -18.99 -19.77 -6.70
C LYS A 73 -20.32 -19.10 -7.05
N PHE A 74 -20.32 -17.79 -7.33
CA PHE A 74 -21.52 -17.06 -7.75
C PHE A 74 -22.08 -17.60 -9.07
N VAL A 75 -21.24 -17.79 -10.09
CA VAL A 75 -21.67 -18.30 -11.40
C VAL A 75 -22.22 -19.71 -11.30
N ASN A 76 -21.55 -20.60 -10.55
CA ASN A 76 -22.00 -21.99 -10.39
C ASN A 76 -23.34 -22.10 -9.64
N ASN A 77 -23.58 -21.25 -8.63
CA ASN A 77 -24.85 -21.22 -7.89
C ASN A 77 -26.05 -20.71 -8.72
N ASN A 78 -25.82 -20.08 -9.88
CA ASN A 78 -26.88 -19.55 -10.74
C ASN A 78 -27.10 -20.37 -12.02
N ASN A 79 -26.38 -21.49 -12.20
CA ASN A 79 -26.53 -22.38 -13.37
C ASN A 79 -27.37 -23.64 -13.07
N ASP A 80 -27.94 -23.78 -11.87
CA ASP A 80 -28.84 -24.87 -11.45
C ASP A 80 -30.33 -24.40 -11.40
N VAL A 81 -30.78 -23.64 -12.40
CA VAL A 81 -32.21 -23.28 -12.61
C VAL A 81 -32.62 -23.58 -14.05
#